data_AF-A0A7J4FAX5-F1
#
_entry.id   AF-A0A7J4FAX5-F1
#
_cell.length_a   1.000
_cell.length_b   1.000
_cell.length_c   1.000
_cell.angle_alpha   90.00
_cell.angle_beta   90.00
_cell.angle_gamma   90.00
#
_symmetry.space_group_name_H-M   'P 1'
#
loop_
_entity.id
_entity.type
_entity.pdbx_description
1 polymer ?
#
loop_
_entity_poly.entity_id
_entity_poly.type
_entity_poly.pdbx_seq_one_letter_code
_entity_poly.pdbx_strand_id
1 'polypeptide(L)'
;MYNLERCFNVREGIRRRDDTLPQRLLREPVPVGPARGAVCPLEPMLDEYYGLRGWDKKTGAPTPERLRRLGLGKEAGTWRAPLGSNRVRMRVQSRPTRPTGVYSGPARWRSR
;
A
#
# COMPACT_ATOMS: atom_id res chain seq x y z
N MET A 1 4.57 5.64 -11.31
CA MET A 1 5.44 6.15 -10.23
C MET A 1 5.79 5.00 -9.28
N TYR A 2 6.84 4.22 -9.59
CA TYR A 2 6.93 2.83 -9.10
C TYR A 2 7.28 2.60 -7.63
N ASN A 3 8.11 3.46 -7.00
CA ASN A 3 8.52 3.21 -5.61
C ASN A 3 7.40 3.53 -4.61
N LEU A 4 6.58 4.54 -4.91
CA LEU A 4 5.43 4.90 -4.08
C LEU A 4 4.34 3.82 -4.16
N GLU A 5 4.02 3.35 -5.37
CA GLU A 5 3.12 2.21 -5.58
C GLU A 5 3.59 0.98 -4.81
N ARG A 6 4.90 0.70 -4.84
CA ARG A 6 5.46 -0.41 -4.06
C ARG A 6 5.33 -0.18 -2.57
N CYS A 7 5.58 1.02 -2.05
CA CYS A 7 5.38 1.34 -0.64
C CYS A 7 3.94 1.10 -0.20
N PHE A 8 2.96 1.49 -1.02
CA PHE A 8 1.55 1.20 -0.76
C PHE A 8 1.30 -0.31 -0.72
N ASN A 9 1.69 -1.06 -1.76
CA ASN A 9 1.48 -2.51 -1.81
C ASN A 9 2.12 -3.23 -0.61
N VAL A 10 3.33 -2.82 -0.22
CA VAL A 10 4.04 -3.38 0.93
C VAL A 10 3.34 -3.01 2.24
N ARG A 11 2.74 -1.82 2.34
CA ARG A 11 1.91 -1.46 3.50
C ARG A 11 0.65 -2.34 3.60
N GLU A 12 0.03 -2.64 2.46
CA GLU A 12 -1.15 -3.53 2.40
C GLU A 12 -0.80 -5.03 2.50
N GLY A 13 0.49 -5.38 2.66
CA GLY A 13 0.93 -6.74 2.98
C GLY A 13 1.52 -7.54 1.82
N ILE A 14 1.60 -6.96 0.61
CA ILE A 14 2.29 -7.58 -0.53
C ILE A 14 3.78 -7.71 -0.22
N ARG A 15 4.34 -8.89 -0.46
CA ARG A 15 5.74 -9.24 -0.21
C ARG A 15 6.30 -9.97 -1.42
N ARG A 16 7.60 -10.27 -1.38
CA ARG A 16 8.30 -11.06 -2.40
C ARG A 16 7.53 -12.31 -2.88
N ARG A 17 6.90 -13.05 -1.96
CA ARG A 17 6.15 -14.28 -2.29
C ARG A 17 4.99 -14.05 -3.27
N ASP A 18 4.47 -12.83 -3.31
CA ASP A 18 3.33 -12.44 -4.13
C ASP A 18 3.79 -11.99 -5.53
N ASP A 19 5.10 -11.73 -5.71
CA ASP A 19 5.74 -11.42 -6.99
C ASP A 19 6.06 -12.71 -7.76
N THR A 20 5.01 -13.45 -8.13
CA THR A 20 5.12 -14.74 -8.81
C THR A 20 4.46 -14.74 -10.19
N LEU A 21 4.68 -15.80 -10.95
CA LEU A 21 4.09 -16.03 -12.27
C LEU A 21 3.13 -17.23 -12.22
N PRO A 22 2.20 -17.36 -13.19
CA PRO A 22 1.40 -18.57 -13.33
C PRO A 22 2.27 -19.82 -13.39
N GLN A 23 1.81 -20.90 -12.75
CA GLN A 23 2.57 -22.15 -12.59
C GLN A 23 3.13 -22.70 -13.91
N ARG A 24 2.38 -22.53 -15.01
CA ARG A 24 2.80 -22.88 -16.36
C ARG A 24 4.17 -22.31 -16.73
N LEU A 25 4.41 -21.02 -16.48
CA LEU A 25 5.68 -20.36 -16.82
C LEU A 25 6.84 -20.79 -15.92
N LEU A 26 6.52 -21.29 -14.71
CA LEU A 26 7.49 -21.67 -13.70
C LEU A 26 7.87 -23.16 -13.74
N ARG A 27 7.08 -23.99 -14.44
CA ARG A 27 7.25 -25.46 -14.39
C ARG A 27 7.14 -26.14 -15.74
N GLU A 28 6.37 -25.60 -16.68
CA GLU A 28 6.21 -26.22 -18.00
C GLU A 28 7.29 -25.67 -18.93
N PRO A 29 8.19 -26.54 -19.46
CA PRO A 29 9.17 -26.12 -20.42
C PRO A 29 8.52 -25.63 -21.70
N VAL A 30 9.12 -24.63 -22.34
CA VAL A 30 8.63 -24.14 -23.63
C VAL A 30 8.62 -25.30 -24.64
N PRO A 31 7.50 -25.57 -25.32
CA PRO A 31 7.35 -26.78 -26.14
C PRO A 31 8.11 -26.70 -27.48
N VAL A 32 8.22 -25.51 -28.08
CA VAL A 32 8.75 -25.29 -29.43
C VAL A 32 9.57 -24.00 -29.54
N GLY A 33 10.38 -23.90 -30.59
CA GLY A 33 11.14 -22.69 -30.90
C GLY A 33 12.52 -22.62 -30.22
N PRO A 34 13.21 -21.46 -30.31
CA PRO A 34 14.60 -21.31 -29.87
C PRO A 34 14.79 -21.42 -28.35
N ALA A 35 13.73 -21.18 -27.58
CA ALA A 35 13.72 -21.33 -26.13
C ALA A 35 13.18 -22.70 -25.66
N ARG A 36 13.03 -23.67 -26.57
CA ARG A 36 12.48 -25.00 -26.26
C ARG A 36 13.21 -25.64 -25.08
N GLY A 37 12.45 -26.16 -24.11
CA GLY A 37 13.00 -26.77 -22.90
C GLY A 37 13.35 -25.78 -21.78
N ALA A 38 13.33 -24.46 -22.04
CA ALA A 38 13.59 -23.47 -21.01
C ALA A 38 12.38 -23.28 -20.08
N VAL A 39 12.68 -22.99 -18.82
CA VAL A 39 11.73 -22.58 -17.78
C VAL A 39 12.20 -21.25 -17.20
N CYS A 40 11.28 -20.36 -16.81
CA CYS A 40 11.63 -19.05 -16.30
C CYS A 40 12.39 -19.16 -14.96
N PRO A 41 13.66 -18.69 -14.87
CA PRO A 41 14.41 -18.70 -13.63
C PRO A 41 14.01 -17.50 -12.76
N LEU A 42 12.79 -17.52 -12.21
CA LEU A 42 12.18 -16.35 -11.58
C LEU A 42 12.96 -15.84 -10.35
N GLU A 43 13.42 -16.74 -9.47
CA GLU A 43 14.13 -16.35 -8.24
C GLU A 43 15.40 -15.51 -8.46
N PRO A 44 16.37 -15.94 -9.31
CA PRO A 44 17.54 -15.12 -9.58
C PRO A 44 17.19 -13.81 -10.31
N MET A 45 16.16 -13.83 -11.18
CA MET A 45 15.68 -12.61 -11.84
C MET A 45 15.11 -11.60 -10.85
N LEU A 46 14.34 -12.05 -9.84
CA LEU A 46 13.81 -11.19 -8.79
C LEU A 46 14.93 -10.59 -7.93
N ASP A 47 15.95 -11.37 -7.61
CA ASP A 47 17.11 -10.89 -6.84
C ASP A 47 17.87 -9.78 -7.55
N GLU A 48 18.11 -9.95 -8.85
CA GLU A 48 18.75 -8.94 -9.68
C GLU A 48 17.87 -7.68 -9.79
N TYR A 49 16.58 -7.86 -10.07
CA TYR A 49 15.62 -6.77 -10.17
C TYR A 49 15.55 -5.94 -8.88
N TYR A 50 15.47 -6.58 -7.71
CA TYR A 50 15.46 -5.87 -6.44
C TYR A 50 16.79 -5.16 -6.15
N GLY A 51 17.92 -5.77 -6.52
CA GLY A 51 19.23 -5.13 -6.44
C GLY A 51 19.28 -3.83 -7.22
N LEU A 52 18.88 -3.86 -8.50
CA LEU A 52 18.85 -2.68 -9.37
C LEU A 52 17.90 -1.58 -8.86
N ARG A 53 16.81 -1.97 -8.22
CA ARG A 53 15.80 -1.03 -7.71
C ARG A 53 16.18 -0.40 -6.37
N GLY A 54 17.16 -0.97 -5.66
CA GLY A 54 17.48 -0.61 -4.29
C GLY A 54 16.38 -1.08 -3.33
N TRP A 55 15.87 -2.28 -3.56
CA TRP A 55 14.86 -2.94 -2.73
C TRP A 55 15.51 -4.10 -1.97
N ASP A 56 14.96 -4.41 -0.81
CA ASP A 56 15.41 -5.52 0.01
C ASP A 56 15.00 -6.86 -0.62
N LYS A 57 16.00 -7.74 -0.84
CA LYS A 57 15.76 -9.02 -1.51
C LYS A 57 14.86 -9.95 -0.73
N LYS A 58 14.85 -9.89 0.61
CA LYS A 58 14.05 -10.81 1.43
C LYS A 58 12.58 -10.39 1.49
N THR A 59 12.33 -9.10 1.66
CA THR A 59 10.99 -8.55 1.90
C THR A 59 10.33 -8.03 0.62
N GLY A 60 11.11 -7.65 -0.40
CA GLY A 60 10.63 -6.97 -1.60
C GLY A 60 10.25 -5.50 -1.37
N ALA A 61 10.66 -4.92 -0.24
CA ALA A 61 10.36 -3.53 0.13
C ALA A 61 11.49 -2.57 -0.30
N PRO A 62 11.19 -1.33 -0.75
CA PRO A 62 12.20 -0.33 -1.01
C PRO A 62 13.05 -0.03 0.24
N THR A 63 14.38 0.08 0.09
CA THR A 63 15.23 0.37 1.25
C THR A 63 15.02 1.81 1.77
N PRO A 64 15.20 2.06 3.08
CA PRO A 64 15.10 3.41 3.64
C PRO A 64 16.04 4.41 2.95
N GLU A 65 17.24 3.98 2.56
CA GLU A 65 18.19 4.79 1.81
C GLU A 65 17.63 5.19 0.45
N ARG A 66 17.07 4.22 -0.29
CA ARG A 66 16.45 4.47 -1.60
C ARG A 66 15.30 5.45 -1.48
N LEU A 67 14.46 5.32 -0.46
CA LEU A 67 13.32 6.22 -0.23
C LEU A 67 13.76 7.63 0.16
N ARG A 68 14.78 7.79 1.01
CA ARG A 68 15.34 9.12 1.33
C ARG A 68 15.89 9.83 0.09
N ARG A 69 16.63 9.11 -0.77
CA ARG A 69 17.17 9.66 -2.02
C ARG A 69 16.07 10.14 -2.98
N LEU A 70 14.88 9.55 -2.89
CA LEU A 70 13.72 9.90 -3.73
C LEU A 70 12.79 10.92 -3.06
N GLY A 71 13.13 11.48 -1.90
CA GLY A 71 12.26 12.39 -1.16
C GLY A 71 11.07 11.71 -0.45
N LEU A 72 11.02 10.38 -0.44
CA LEU A 72 9.96 9.55 0.17
C LEU A 72 10.34 9.08 1.58
N GLY A 73 11.19 9.81 2.29
CA GLY A 73 11.70 9.41 3.61
C GLY A 73 10.61 9.13 4.64
N LYS A 74 9.45 9.78 4.54
CA LYS A 74 8.28 9.57 5.42
C LYS A 74 7.71 8.14 5.32
N GLU A 75 7.84 7.51 4.17
CA GLU A 75 7.32 6.16 3.95
C GLU A 75 8.26 5.08 4.47
N ALA A 76 9.51 5.43 4.80
CA ALA A 76 10.50 4.48 5.30
C ALA A 76 10.09 3.92 6.67
N GLY A 77 9.85 2.59 6.72
CA GLY A 77 9.52 1.89 7.97
C GLY A 77 8.02 1.73 8.27
N THR A 78 7.14 2.29 7.44
CA THR A 78 5.68 2.16 7.57
C THR A 78 5.18 0.71 7.50
N TRP A 79 5.96 -0.19 6.87
CA TRP A 79 5.63 -1.61 6.71
C TRP A 79 6.11 -2.52 7.85
N ARG A 80 6.79 -1.97 8.87
CA ARG A 80 7.29 -2.75 10.02
C ARG A 80 6.25 -2.92 11.13
N ALA A 81 5.14 -2.18 11.09
CA ALA A 81 4.06 -2.30 12.04
C ALA A 81 2.81 -2.88 11.35
N PRO A 82 2.18 -3.94 11.88
CA PRO A 82 0.85 -4.34 11.42
C PRO A 82 -0.13 -3.17 11.60
N LEU A 83 -1.09 -3.06 10.68
CA LEU A 83 -2.19 -2.09 10.69
C LEU A 83 -3.12 -2.35 11.89
N GLY A 84 -2.62 -2.03 13.07
CA GLY A 84 -3.31 -2.08 14.36
C GLY A 84 -2.70 -1.12 15.40
N SER A 85 -1.54 -0.52 15.10
CA SER A 85 -0.84 0.42 16.00
C SER A 85 -0.93 1.89 15.56
N ASN A 86 -1.72 2.21 14.52
CA ASN A 86 -2.14 3.59 14.28
C ASN A 86 -3.54 3.77 14.86
N ARG A 87 -3.61 4.08 16.17
CA ARG A 87 -4.73 4.87 16.70
C ARG A 87 -4.74 6.18 15.91
N VAL A 88 -5.53 6.22 14.85
CA VAL A 88 -6.11 7.47 14.38
C VAL A 88 -6.89 7.99 15.58
N ARG A 89 -6.26 8.80 16.43
CA ARG A 89 -7.00 9.69 17.32
C ARG A 89 -7.67 10.67 16.38
N MET A 90 -8.82 10.28 15.84
CA MET A 90 -9.85 11.24 15.49
C MET A 90 -10.09 12.00 16.79
N ARG A 91 -9.45 13.17 16.95
CA ARG A 91 -9.99 14.19 17.82
C ARG A 91 -11.34 14.51 17.22
N VAL A 92 -12.38 13.82 17.70
CA VAL A 92 -13.72 14.36 17.70
C VAL A 92 -13.56 15.70 18.39
N GLN A 93 -13.47 16.76 17.60
CA GLN A 93 -13.69 18.10 18.12
C GLN A 93 -15.12 18.04 18.62
N SER A 94 -15.28 17.94 19.95
CA SER A 94 -16.55 18.06 20.62
C SER A 94 -17.15 19.38 20.16
N ARG A 95 -18.16 19.30 19.28
CA ARG A 95 -18.98 20.45 18.94
C ARG A 95 -19.59 20.95 20.25
N PRO A 96 -19.47 22.23 20.62
CA PRO A 96 -20.22 22.75 21.74
C PRO A 96 -21.71 22.59 21.44
N THR A 97 -22.43 21.95 22.35
CA THR A 97 -23.89 21.83 22.30
C THR A 97 -24.48 23.23 22.37
N ARG A 98 -25.31 23.59 21.37
CA ARG A 98 -26.13 24.80 21.45
C ARG A 98 -27.12 24.62 22.61
N PRO A 99 -27.28 25.59 23.53
CA PRO A 99 -28.35 25.51 24.50
C PRO A 99 -29.69 25.65 23.77
N THR A 100 -30.61 24.74 24.05
CA THR A 100 -32.00 24.77 23.57
C THR A 100 -32.70 25.97 24.19
N GLY A 101 -32.69 27.09 23.47
CA GLY A 101 -33.57 28.22 23.74
C GLY A 101 -34.99 27.86 23.36
N VAL A 102 -35.86 27.77 24.37
CA VAL A 102 -37.31 27.64 24.25
C VAL A 102 -37.83 28.87 23.51
N TYR A 103 -38.37 28.69 22.30
CA TYR A 103 -39.03 29.77 21.56
C TYR A 103 -40.50 29.84 22.01
N SER A 104 -40.83 30.78 22.88
CA SER A 104 -42.21 31.15 23.23
C SER A 104 -42.62 32.37 22.41
N GLY A 105 -43.54 32.18 21.45
CA GLY A 105 -44.13 33.29 20.69
C GLY A 105 -45.24 32.82 19.74
N PRO A 106 -46.42 33.47 19.70
CA PRO A 106 -47.61 32.91 19.09
C PRO A 106 -47.66 33.10 17.55
N ALA A 107 -47.92 32.01 16.83
CA ALA A 107 -48.21 32.02 15.40
C ALA A 107 -49.63 32.57 15.17
N ARG A 108 -49.71 33.82 14.71
CA ARG A 108 -50.96 34.47 14.31
C ARG A 108 -51.26 34.07 12.86
N TRP A 109 -52.11 33.07 12.67
CA TRP A 109 -52.63 32.69 11.35
C TRP A 109 -53.76 33.64 10.95
N ARG A 110 -53.64 34.30 9.80
CA ARG A 110 -54.78 34.91 9.09
C ARG A 110 -55.13 33.99 7.93
N SER A 111 -56.32 33.39 7.95
CA SER A 111 -56.99 32.89 6.76
C SER A 111 -58.16 33.82 6.43
N ARG A 112 -58.47 33.92 5.14
CA ARG A 112 -59.81 34.29 4.67
C ARG A 112 -60.82 33.22 5.10
#